data_AF-A0A3D4S270-F1
#
_entry.id   AF-A0A3D4S270-F1
#
_cell.length_a   1.000
_cell.length_b   1.000
_cell.length_c   1.000
_cell.angle_alpha   90.00
_cell.angle_beta   90.00
_cell.angle_gamma   90.00
#
_symmetry.space_group_name_H-M   'P 1'
#
loop_
_entity.id
_entity.type
_entity.pdbx_description
1 polymer ?
#
loop_
_entity_poly.entity_id
_entity_poly.type
_entity_poly.pdbx_seq_one_letter_code
_entity_poly.pdbx_strand_id
1 'polypeptide(L)' 'MNMLILIDIALVIGAYVLGSISSAILVCRLMRLPDPRTLGSNNPGATHVLRIGGAKAKTAAAITLVGG' A
#
# COMPACT_ATOMS: atom_id res chain seq x y z
N MET A 1 -1.92 31.95 -14.91
CA MET A 1 -2.14 30.88 -13.92
C MET A 1 -1.31 31.21 -12.69
N ASN A 2 -1.91 31.22 -11.50
CA ASN A 2 -1.21 31.62 -10.27
C ASN A 2 -0.14 30.57 -9.88
N MET A 3 1.00 31.01 -9.33
CA MET A 3 2.09 30.12 -8.90
C MET A 3 1.60 29.08 -7.87
N LEU A 4 0.73 29.50 -6.94
CA LEU A 4 0.14 28.61 -5.94
C LEU A 4 -0.67 27.48 -6.58
N ILE A 5 -1.48 27.80 -7.60
CA ILE A 5 -2.30 26.81 -8.32
C ILE A 5 -1.43 25.75 -9.00
N LEU A 6 -0.28 26.15 -9.56
CA LEU A 6 0.62 25.19 -10.21
C LEU A 6 1.25 24.23 -9.19
N ILE A 7 1.61 24.73 -8.00
CA ILE A 7 2.13 23.92 -6.89
C ILE A 7 1.06 22.95 -6.39
N ASP A 8 -0.18 23.41 -6.23
CA ASP A 8 -1.30 22.56 -5.79
C ASP A 8 -1.55 21.41 -6.78
N ILE A 9 -1.57 21.71 -8.09
CA ILE A 9 -1.72 20.70 -9.14
C ILE A 9 -0.57 19.68 -9.09
N ALA A 10 0.67 20.15 -8.95
CA ALA A 10 1.83 19.27 -8.86
C ALA A 10 1.75 18.36 -7.63
N LEU A 11 1.31 18.89 -6.48
CA LEU A 11 1.12 18.11 -5.25
C LEU A 11 0.02 17.05 -5.40
N VAL A 12 -1.12 17.39 -6.00
CA VAL A 12 -2.22 16.43 -6.22
C VAL A 12 -1.78 15.31 -7.15
N ILE A 13 -1.11 15.64 -8.26
CA ILE A 13 -0.59 14.63 -9.20
C ILE A 13 0.45 13.75 -8.50
N GLY A 14 1.38 14.35 -7.75
CA GLY A 14 2.39 13.63 -6.99
C GLY A 14 1.78 12.67 -5.97
N ALA A 15 0.83 13.15 -5.17
CA ALA A 15 0.13 12.34 -4.18
C ALA A 15 -0.65 11.19 -4.82
N TYR A 16 -1.33 11.43 -5.95
CA TYR A 16 -2.07 10.39 -6.67
C TYR A 16 -1.14 9.29 -7.17
N VAL A 17 -0.01 9.65 -7.80
CA VAL A 17 0.95 8.67 -8.33
C VAL A 17 1.60 7.87 -7.20
N LEU A 18 1.99 8.53 -6.11
CA LEU A 18 2.58 7.87 -4.95
C LEU A 18 1.57 6.95 -4.23
N GLY A 19 0.32 7.40 -4.05
CA GLY A 19 -0.75 6.63 -3.40
C GLY A 19 -1.35 5.52 -4.27
N SER A 20 -1.17 5.57 -5.60
CA SER A 20 -1.65 4.53 -6.52
C SER A 20 -0.90 3.20 -6.36
N ILE A 21 0.25 3.19 -5.67
CA ILE A 21 1.01 1.97 -5.42
C ILE A 21 0.49 1.29 -4.15
N SER A 22 -0.07 0.09 -4.28
CA SER A 22 -0.54 -0.68 -3.12
C SER A 22 0.63 -1.10 -2.23
N SER A 23 0.70 -0.50 -1.05
CA SER A 23 1.68 -0.80 0.01
C SER A 23 1.64 -2.28 0.41
N ALA A 24 0.46 -2.90 0.47
CA ALA A 24 0.29 -4.32 0.81
C ALA A 24 1.01 -5.26 -0.18
N ILE A 25 0.93 -4.99 -1.48
CA ILE A 25 1.60 -5.79 -2.50
C ILE A 25 3.11 -5.63 -2.36
N LEU A 26 3.58 -4.39 -2.14
CA LEU A 26 5.00 -4.09 -1.98
C LEU A 26 5.58 -4.81 -0.75
N VAL A 27 4.92 -4.68 0.40
CA VAL A 27 5.34 -5.29 1.67
C VAL A 27 5.30 -6.81 1.59
N CYS A 28 4.24 -7.41 1.03
CA CYS A 28 4.19 -8.87 0.86
C CYS A 28 5.35 -9.38 0.00
N ARG A 29 5.68 -8.69 -1.11
CA ARG A 29 6.82 -9.08 -1.95
C ARG A 29 8.15 -8.93 -1.23
N LEU A 30 8.38 -7.82 -0.54
CA LEU A 30 9.61 -7.58 0.22
C LEU A 30 9.81 -8.60 1.34
N MET A 31 8.72 -9.01 2.00
CA MET A 31 8.78 -9.96 3.11
C MET A 31 8.69 -11.43 2.69
N ARG A 32 8.62 -11.72 1.38
CA ARG A 32 8.41 -13.05 0.78
C ARG A 32 7.14 -13.75 1.30
N LEU A 33 6.07 -12.98 1.40
CA LEU A 33 4.73 -13.44 1.74
C LEU A 33 3.91 -13.72 0.47
N PRO A 34 2.83 -14.50 0.58
CA PRO A 34 1.90 -14.71 -0.53
C PRO A 34 1.35 -13.38 -1.07
N ASP A 35 1.10 -13.31 -2.39
CA ASP A 35 0.48 -12.13 -3.01
C ASP A 35 -0.94 -11.94 -2.43
N PRO A 36 -1.27 -10.77 -1.84
CA PRO A 36 -2.56 -10.54 -1.21
C PRO A 36 -3.76 -10.52 -2.18
N ARG A 37 -3.51 -10.59 -3.49
CA ARG A 37 -4.54 -10.69 -4.54
C ARG A 37 -4.91 -12.11 -4.93
N THR A 38 -4.17 -13.11 -4.45
CA THR A 38 -4.38 -14.52 -4.84
C THR A 38 -5.03 -15.36 -3.76
N LEU A 39 -5.19 -14.80 -2.55
CA LEU A 39 -5.75 -15.49 -1.40
C LEU A 39 -6.89 -14.66 -0.81
N GLY A 40 -7.88 -15.30 -0.20
CA GLY A 40 -8.90 -14.62 0.59
C GLY A 40 -9.81 -13.67 -0.20
N SER A 41 -9.99 -12.43 0.26
CA SER A 41 -10.93 -11.45 -0.35
C SER A 41 -10.33 -10.71 -1.54
N ASN A 42 -9.07 -11.02 -1.90
CA ASN A 42 -8.29 -10.36 -2.94
C ASN A 42 -8.09 -8.84 -2.77
N ASN A 43 -8.47 -8.26 -1.61
CA ASN A 43 -8.23 -6.86 -1.31
C ASN A 43 -6.83 -6.68 -0.68
N PRO A 44 -5.89 -5.95 -1.31
CA PRO A 44 -4.54 -5.76 -0.80
C PRO A 44 -4.50 -4.68 0.30
N GLY A 45 -5.08 -5.00 1.46
CA GLY A 45 -5.10 -4.15 2.66
C GLY A 45 -4.45 -4.79 3.88
N ALA A 46 -4.14 -4.00 4.90
CA ALA A 46 -3.42 -4.42 6.10
C ALA A 46 -4.07 -5.61 6.83
N THR A 47 -5.38 -5.57 7.05
CA THR A 47 -6.14 -6.67 7.68
C THR A 47 -6.00 -7.97 6.91
N HIS A 48 -5.93 -7.88 5.59
CA HIS A 48 -5.80 -9.06 4.75
C HIS A 48 -4.39 -9.64 4.79
N VAL A 49 -3.37 -8.77 4.71
CA VAL A 49 -1.96 -9.15 4.91
C VAL A 49 -1.77 -9.85 6.25
N LEU A 50 -2.44 -9.36 7.31
CA LEU A 50 -2.42 -9.97 8.64
C LEU A 50 -2.98 -11.40 8.63
N ARG A 51 -4.00 -11.66 7.80
CA ARG A 51 -4.69 -12.94 7.72
C ARG A 51 -3.90 -13.99 6.93
N ILE A 52 -3.15 -13.59 5.91
CA ILE A 52 -2.47 -14.52 4.99
C ILE A 52 -0.95 -14.66 5.24
N GLY A 53 -0.34 -13.74 6.00
CA GLY A 53 1.12 -13.59 6.07
C GLY A 53 1.88 -14.50 7.05
N GLY A 54 1.24 -15.50 7.66
CA GLY A 54 1.88 -16.43 8.61
C GLY A 54 2.65 -15.74 9.75
N ALA A 55 3.87 -16.21 10.06
CA ALA A 55 4.68 -15.70 11.17
C ALA A 55 5.10 -14.22 11.03
N LYS A 56 5.19 -13.68 9.79
CA LYS A 56 5.55 -12.28 9.54
C LYS A 56 4.34 -11.37 9.30
N ALA A 57 3.12 -11.89 9.45
CA ALA A 57 1.89 -11.18 9.10
C ALA A 57 1.69 -9.90 9.91
N LYS A 58 2.01 -9.90 11.20
CA LYS A 58 1.86 -8.73 12.08
C LYS A 58 2.72 -7.56 11.63
N THR A 59 4.01 -7.79 11.38
CA THR A 59 4.92 -6.76 10.90
C THR A 59 4.52 -6.27 9.50
N ALA A 60 4.15 -7.20 8.62
CA ALA A 60 3.72 -6.85 7.26
C ALA A 60 2.45 -6.00 7.25
N ALA A 61 1.46 -6.35 8.08
CA ALA A 61 0.21 -5.61 8.21
C ALA A 61 0.44 -4.22 8.81
N ALA A 62 1.31 -4.09 9.83
CA ALA A 62 1.65 -2.80 10.41
C ALA A 62 2.29 -1.85 9.38
N ILE A 63 3.26 -2.34 8.60
CA ILE A 63 3.89 -1.54 7.54
C ILE A 63 2.88 -1.17 6.45
N THR A 64 2.02 -2.11 6.08
CA THR A 64 0.94 -1.88 5.10
C THR A 64 -0.03 -0.79 5.57
N LEU A 65 -0.35 -0.77 6.88
CA LEU A 65 -1.27 0.20 7.48
C LEU A 65 -0.65 1.61 7.58
N VAL A 66 0.65 1.70 7.86
CA VAL A 66 1.37 2.98 7.90
C VAL A 66 1.61 3.53 6.50
N GLY A 67 1.81 2.67 5.51
CA GLY A 67 2.05 3.07 4.12
C GLY A 67 0.79 3.20 3.26
N GLY A 68 -0.40 3.06 3.83
CA GLY A 68 -1.69 3.18 3.14
C GLY A 68 -2.49 4.39 3.61
#